data_AF-A0A7J2IEP1-F1
#
_entry.id   AF-A0A7J2IEP1-F1
#
_cell.length_a   1.000
_cell.length_b   1.000
_cell.length_c   1.000
_cell.angle_alpha   90.00
_cell.angle_beta   90.00
_cell.angle_gamma   90.00
#
_symmetry.space_group_name_H-M   'P 1'
#
loop_
_entity.id
_entity.type
_entity.pdbx_description
1 polymer ?
#
loop_
_entity_poly.entity_id
_entity_poly.type
_entity_poly.pdbx_seq_one_letter_code
_entity_poly.pdbx_strand_id
1 'polypeptide(L)'
;MVARKNLEGIAPITEEFKKEVMEIWEILKKTMDDFFDVIAHYSEFGLDKVYFELGKFDVMFFILPGTDTALVAVVPALANRGLLEVEMENARRKIISIIEG
;
A
#
# COMPACT_ATOMS: atom_id res chain seq x y z
N MET A 1 -4.07 0.97 -4.63
CA MET A 1 -4.68 2.03 -3.79
C MET A 1 -3.55 2.92 -3.26
N VAL A 2 -3.79 4.18 -2.89
CA VAL A 2 -2.76 5.05 -2.30
C VAL A 2 -3.16 5.39 -0.86
N ALA A 3 -2.22 5.29 0.08
CA ALA A 3 -2.45 5.51 1.51
C ALA A 3 -1.47 6.53 2.10
N ARG A 4 -1.93 7.34 3.05
CA ARG A 4 -1.16 8.40 3.72
C ARG A 4 -1.52 8.51 5.20
N LYS A 5 -0.53 8.80 6.05
CA LYS A 5 -0.72 9.05 7.48
C LYS A 5 -1.64 10.26 7.75
N ASN A 6 -2.54 10.14 8.74
CA ASN A 6 -3.47 11.20 9.18
C ASN A 6 -4.46 11.72 8.10
N LEU A 7 -4.54 11.08 6.94
CA LEU A 7 -5.59 11.33 5.97
C LEU A 7 -6.67 10.26 6.17
N GLU A 8 -7.89 10.65 6.56
CA GLU A 8 -9.03 9.73 6.71
C GLU A 8 -9.39 8.97 5.41
N GLY A 9 -8.79 9.31 4.29
CA GLY A 9 -9.16 8.84 2.97
C GLY A 9 -7.99 8.22 2.22
N ILE A 10 -7.90 6.90 2.27
CA ILE A 10 -7.51 6.19 1.06
C ILE A 10 -8.67 6.34 0.10
N ALA A 11 -8.40 6.83 -1.09
CA ALA A 11 -9.36 6.80 -2.19
C ALA A 11 -9.20 5.45 -2.91
N PRO A 12 -10.06 4.45 -2.66
CA PRO A 12 -10.26 3.40 -3.65
C PRO A 12 -10.71 4.08 -4.94
N ILE A 13 -10.12 3.71 -6.07
CA ILE A 13 -10.61 4.13 -7.39
C ILE A 13 -11.84 3.24 -7.65
N THR A 14 -13.02 3.71 -7.24
CA THR A 14 -14.22 2.85 -7.08
C THR A 14 -15.10 2.81 -8.32
N GLU A 15 -15.12 1.64 -8.98
CA GLU A 15 -16.34 1.00 -9.51
C GLU A 15 -16.31 -0.56 -9.32
N GLU A 16 -15.15 -1.19 -9.13
CA GLU A 16 -15.02 -2.68 -9.22
C GLU A 16 -14.59 -3.42 -7.93
N PHE A 17 -14.59 -2.77 -6.76
CA PHE A 17 -14.06 -3.41 -5.54
C PHE A 17 -14.99 -4.49 -4.95
N LYS A 18 -14.45 -5.70 -4.74
CA LYS A 18 -15.17 -6.83 -4.12
C LYS A 18 -15.41 -6.60 -2.63
N LYS A 19 -16.59 -6.99 -2.12
CA LYS A 19 -17.00 -6.84 -0.72
C LYS A 19 -16.00 -7.44 0.30
N GLU A 20 -15.39 -8.57 -0.04
CA GLU A 20 -14.38 -9.23 0.81
C GLU A 20 -13.11 -8.38 1.00
N VAL A 21 -12.72 -7.62 -0.03
CA VAL A 21 -11.58 -6.69 0.05
C VAL A 21 -11.95 -5.50 0.92
N MET A 22 -13.21 -5.06 0.91
CA MET A 22 -13.69 -3.97 1.76
C MET A 22 -13.66 -4.30 3.26
N GLU A 23 -13.91 -5.56 3.65
CA GLU A 23 -13.83 -5.96 5.07
C GLU A 23 -12.39 -5.92 5.59
N ILE A 24 -11.45 -6.40 4.79
CA ILE A 24 -10.01 -6.32 5.11
C ILE A 24 -9.55 -4.87 5.10
N TRP A 25 -10.07 -4.10 4.16
CA TRP A 25 -9.77 -2.69 4.03
C TRP A 25 -10.11 -1.90 5.31
N GLU A 26 -11.30 -2.13 5.89
CA GLU A 26 -11.69 -1.46 7.13
C GLU A 26 -10.79 -1.84 8.32
N ILE A 27 -10.30 -3.08 8.37
CA ILE A 27 -9.34 -3.52 9.39
C ILE A 27 -7.99 -2.84 9.15
N LEU A 28 -7.49 -2.86 7.91
CA LEU A 28 -6.25 -2.20 7.55
C LEU A 28 -6.30 -0.72 7.90
N LYS A 29 -7.39 -0.03 7.56
CA LYS A 29 -7.58 1.40 7.88
C LYS A 29 -7.39 1.71 9.36
N LYS A 30 -7.92 0.87 10.25
CA LYS A 30 -7.80 1.05 11.70
C LYS A 30 -6.38 0.85 12.23
N THR A 31 -5.62 -0.07 11.63
CA THR A 31 -4.24 -0.37 12.05
C THR A 31 -3.20 0.44 11.28
N MET A 32 -3.61 1.16 10.24
CA MET A 32 -2.70 1.79 9.29
C MET A 32 -1.99 3.01 9.87
N ASP A 33 -2.60 3.75 10.80
CA ASP A 33 -1.90 4.85 11.48
C ASP A 33 -0.70 4.32 12.30
N ASP A 34 -0.90 3.25 13.07
CA ASP A 34 0.18 2.58 13.82
C ASP A 34 1.26 2.04 12.87
N PHE A 35 0.85 1.52 11.72
CA PHE A 35 1.77 0.98 10.72
C PHE A 35 2.57 2.08 10.00
N PHE A 36 1.97 3.25 9.78
CA PHE A 36 2.67 4.41 9.22
C PHE A 36 3.72 4.97 10.17
N ASP A 37 3.55 4.83 11.49
CA ASP A 37 4.62 5.14 12.45
C ASP A 37 5.83 4.23 12.27
N VAL A 38 5.59 2.93 12.07
CA VAL A 38 6.65 1.95 11.76
C VAL A 38 7.34 2.30 10.44
N ILE A 39 6.55 2.58 9.39
CA ILE A 39 7.08 2.99 8.08
C ILE A 39 7.94 4.25 8.22
N ALA A 40 7.45 5.28 8.91
CA ALA A 40 8.17 6.54 9.08
C ALA A 40 9.51 6.32 9.80
N HIS A 41 9.51 5.49 10.86
CA HIS A 41 10.73 5.18 11.62
C HIS A 41 11.81 4.53 10.76
N TYR A 42 11.43 3.62 9.86
CA TYR A 42 12.39 2.90 9.01
C TYR A 42 12.64 3.57 7.65
N SER A 43 11.78 4.49 7.21
CA SER A 43 11.90 5.17 5.91
C SER A 43 13.21 5.96 5.82
N GLU A 44 13.63 6.61 6.91
CA GLU A 44 14.93 7.29 7.00
C GLU A 44 16.14 6.36 6.82
N PHE A 45 15.94 5.05 7.00
CA PHE A 45 16.96 4.00 6.83
C PHE A 45 16.79 3.22 5.52
N GLY A 46 15.98 3.71 4.59
CA GLY A 46 15.81 3.11 3.27
C GLY A 46 14.75 2.01 3.19
N LEU A 47 13.75 2.02 4.08
CA LEU A 47 12.59 1.14 3.93
C LEU A 47 11.82 1.48 2.66
N ASP A 48 11.83 0.55 1.70
CA ASP A 48 11.21 0.73 0.39
C ASP A 48 9.84 0.03 0.31
N LYS A 49 9.71 -1.12 0.98
CA LYS A 49 8.54 -2.01 0.86
C LYS A 49 8.25 -2.73 2.16
N VAL A 50 6.96 -2.99 2.42
CA VAL A 50 6.52 -3.89 3.49
C VAL A 50 5.53 -4.90 2.96
N TYR A 51 5.69 -6.15 3.38
CA TYR A 51 4.86 -7.28 2.96
C TYR A 51 4.39 -8.04 4.18
N PHE A 52 3.10 -8.36 4.24
CA PHE A 52 2.57 -9.31 5.20
C PHE A 52 1.33 -10.02 4.65
N GLU A 53 1.06 -11.19 5.21
CA GLU A 53 -0.14 -11.97 4.92
C GLU A 53 -1.17 -11.70 6.01
N LEU A 54 -2.42 -11.50 5.61
CA LEU A 54 -3.57 -11.33 6.49
C LEU A 54 -4.69 -12.28 6.06
N GLY A 55 -4.76 -13.42 6.75
CA GLY A 55 -5.75 -14.46 6.47
C GLY A 55 -5.53 -15.08 5.09
N LYS A 56 -6.41 -14.78 4.13
CA LYS A 56 -6.34 -15.30 2.74
C LYS A 56 -5.78 -14.28 1.75
N PHE A 57 -5.15 -13.22 2.25
CA PHE A 57 -4.72 -12.09 1.44
C PHE A 57 -3.28 -11.71 1.73
N ASP A 58 -2.60 -11.26 0.69
CA ASP A 58 -1.32 -10.58 0.77
C ASP A 58 -1.56 -9.08 0.73
N VAL A 59 -0.90 -8.37 1.64
CA VAL A 59 -0.90 -6.92 1.71
C VAL A 59 0.51 -6.42 1.45
N MET A 60 0.63 -5.54 0.47
CA MET A 60 1.91 -5.03 -0.02
C MET A 60 1.90 -3.51 -0.01
N PHE A 61 2.86 -2.93 0.69
CA PHE A 61 3.09 -1.49 0.75
C PHE A 61 4.36 -1.14 0.00
N PHE A 62 4.26 -0.19 -0.92
CA PHE A 62 5.35 0.37 -1.69
C PHE A 62 5.48 1.85 -1.31
N ILE A 63 6.49 2.17 -0.50
CA ILE A 63 6.63 3.49 0.12
C ILE A 63 7.09 4.50 -0.93
N LEU A 64 6.49 5.69 -0.97
CA LEU A 64 6.96 6.77 -1.83
C LEU A 64 8.10 7.52 -1.11
N PRO A 65 9.31 7.58 -1.69
CA PRO A 65 10.49 8.14 -1.01
C PRO A 65 10.26 9.58 -0.52
N GLY A 66 10.72 9.88 0.69
CA GLY A 66 10.61 11.23 1.27
C GLY A 66 9.18 11.65 1.61
N THR A 67 8.23 10.72 1.66
CA THR A 67 6.83 11.01 2.00
C THR A 67 6.30 10.05 3.08
N ASP A 68 5.18 10.43 3.68
CA ASP A 68 4.35 9.60 4.56
C ASP A 68 3.29 8.78 3.79
N THR A 69 3.55 8.53 2.51
CA THR A 69 2.59 7.94 1.57
C THR A 69 3.11 6.61 1.01
N ALA A 70 2.22 5.64 0.81
CA ALA A 70 2.52 4.36 0.21
C ALA A 70 1.47 3.95 -0.84
N LEU A 71 1.93 3.30 -1.91
CA LEU A 71 1.08 2.55 -2.83
C LEU A 71 0.79 1.17 -2.21
N VAL A 72 -0.49 0.85 -2.04
CA VAL A 72 -0.95 -0.36 -1.35
C VAL A 72 -1.70 -1.28 -2.30
N ALA A 73 -1.36 -2.57 -2.25
CA ALA A 73 -2.10 -3.65 -2.89
C ALA A 73 -2.58 -4.67 -1.85
N VAL A 74 -3.84 -5.08 -1.98
CA VAL A 74 -4.45 -6.17 -1.22
C VAL A 74 -4.92 -7.19 -2.25
N VAL A 75 -4.34 -8.39 -2.23
CA VAL A 75 -4.61 -9.44 -3.23
C VAL A 75 -4.82 -10.77 -2.53
N PRO A 76 -5.51 -11.75 -3.14
CA PRO A 76 -5.57 -13.10 -2.56
C PRO A 76 -4.16 -13.69 -2.42
N ALA A 77 -3.88 -14.42 -1.33
CA ALA A 77 -2.56 -14.99 -1.02
C ALA A 77 -2.04 -16.01 -2.05
N LEU A 78 -2.94 -16.57 -2.88
CA LEU A 78 -2.57 -17.46 -3.97
C LEU A 78 -2.21 -16.72 -5.27
N ALA A 79 -2.21 -15.38 -5.26
CA ALA A 79 -1.88 -14.58 -6.43
C ALA A 79 -0.38 -14.68 -6.76
N ASN A 80 -0.04 -14.45 -8.03
CA ASN A 80 1.36 -14.42 -8.47
C ASN A 80 2.03 -13.12 -8.00
N ARG A 81 2.60 -13.17 -6.80
CA ARG A 81 3.25 -12.04 -6.15
C ARG A 81 4.40 -11.45 -6.98
N GLY A 82 5.22 -12.28 -7.62
CA GLY A 82 6.35 -11.79 -8.42
C GLY A 82 5.91 -10.89 -9.57
N LEU A 83 4.85 -11.26 -10.29
CA LEU A 83 4.28 -10.43 -11.35
C LEU A 83 3.69 -9.12 -10.78
N LEU A 84 2.96 -9.21 -9.66
CA LEU A 84 2.36 -8.05 -9.02
C LEU A 84 3.41 -7.06 -8.52
N GLU A 85 4.52 -7.53 -7.96
CA GLU A 85 5.60 -6.67 -7.51
C GLU A 85 6.20 -5.83 -8.65
N VAL A 86 6.34 -6.42 -9.84
CA VAL A 86 6.83 -5.69 -11.03
C VAL A 86 5.86 -4.59 -11.44
N GLU A 87 4.56 -4.89 -11.53
CA GLU A 87 3.54 -3.91 -11.91
C GLU A 87 3.40 -2.79 -10.88
N MET A 88 3.47 -3.14 -9.59
CA MET A 88 3.43 -2.17 -8.50
C MET A 88 4.65 -1.25 -8.51
N GLU A 89 5.85 -1.77 -8.78
CA GLU A 89 7.05 -0.95 -8.92
C GLU A 89 6.95 0.00 -10.12
N ASN A 90 6.43 -0.49 -11.25
CA ASN A 90 6.22 0.35 -12.44
C ASN A 90 5.21 1.48 -12.15
N ALA A 91 4.11 1.17 -11.44
CA ALA A 91 3.14 2.17 -11.02
C ALA A 91 3.75 3.19 -10.05
N ARG A 92 4.53 2.72 -9.07
CA ARG A 92 5.24 3.55 -8.11
C ARG A 92 6.18 4.53 -8.81
N ARG A 93 7.00 4.07 -9.75
CA ARG A 93 7.91 4.93 -10.55
C ARG A 93 7.17 6.01 -11.32
N LYS A 94 6.02 5.66 -11.94
CA LYS A 94 5.17 6.65 -12.63
C LYS A 94 4.66 7.71 -11.66
N ILE A 95 4.20 7.31 -10.47
CA ILE A 95 3.74 8.26 -9.44
C ILE A 95 4.89 9.17 -9.01
N ILE A 96 6.07 8.63 -8.74
CA ILE A 96 7.25 9.41 -8.37
C ILE A 96 7.59 10.42 -9.47
N SER A 97 7.60 10.01 -10.74
CA SER A 97 7.88 10.92 -11.85
C SER A 97 6.88 12.08 -11.96
N ILE A 98 5.61 11.86 -11.59
CA ILE A 98 4.59 12.91 -11.57
C ILE A 98 4.84 13.89 -10.41
N ILE A 99 5.34 13.41 -9.28
CA ILE A 99 5.65 14.22 -8.10
C ILE A 99 6.90 15.07 -8.32
N GLU A 100 7.92 14.51 -8.98
CA GLU A 100 9.22 15.17 -9.19
C GLU A 100 9.23 16.17 -10.36
N GLY A 101 8.31 16.06 -11.32
CA GLY A 101 8.15 16.99 -12.44
C GLY A 101 8.91 16.61 -13.69
#